data_AF-A0A674GMW4-F1
#
_entry.id   AF-A0A674GMW4-F1
#
_cell.length_a   1.000
_cell.length_b   1.000
_cell.length_c   1.000
_cell.angle_alpha   90.00
_cell.angle_beta   90.00
_cell.angle_gamma   90.00
#
_symmetry.space_group_name_H-M   'P 1'
#
loop_
_entity.id
_entity.type
_entity.pdbx_description
1 polymer ?
#
loop_
_entity_poly.entity_id
_entity_poly.type
_entity_poly.pdbx_seq_one_letter_code
_entity_poly.pdbx_strand_id
1 'polypeptide(L)'
;MVSVSGIFFMISLVLTAVFAVVVYRLVAMEQFASFKWYFIKKYWQFATSGTGVCINFMIIMSLNILQMGVIMVLKQMWNNFMELGYPLLQNWWSRRKMKRKGQSMENKISLPQWEKDWNLQPMNLHGLMDEYLEMVLQFGFTTIFVAAFPLAPLLALLNNIIEIRLDAYKFVTQWRRPMPARATDIGIWYGILEGIGVLAVITNAFVIAITSDYIPRFVYAYKYGPCTDQGYRQEKCLKGYVNSSLSVFDLSELGLGYSGYCRYRDYRAPPWSSTPYEFTLQFWHVLAARLAFIIVFEHLVFGIKSFIAYLIPDIPKDLCDRMRREKYLVQEMMYEAELEHLQRERKSNGKQYHHEWP
;
A
#
# COMPACT_ATOMS: atom_id res chain seq x y z
N MET A 1 -13.38 6.59 6.14
CA MET A 1 -14.32 5.52 5.67
C MET A 1 -14.06 5.18 4.19
N VAL A 2 -14.46 4.01 3.66
CA VAL A 2 -14.44 3.78 2.19
C VAL A 2 -15.49 4.68 1.54
N SER A 3 -15.07 5.53 0.60
CA SER A 3 -15.97 6.48 -0.06
C SER A 3 -17.03 5.77 -0.90
N VAL A 4 -18.24 6.32 -0.96
CA VAL A 4 -19.33 5.78 -1.77
C VAL A 4 -18.94 5.75 -3.26
N SER A 5 -18.17 6.72 -3.74
CA SER A 5 -17.58 6.69 -5.10
C SER A 5 -16.56 5.56 -5.27
N GLY A 6 -15.73 5.26 -4.27
CA GLY A 6 -14.82 4.12 -4.27
C GLY A 6 -15.57 2.78 -4.33
N ILE A 7 -16.67 2.64 -3.58
CA ILE A 7 -17.55 1.45 -3.63
C ILE A 7 -18.20 1.34 -5.02
N PHE A 8 -18.78 2.41 -5.56
CA PHE A 8 -19.36 2.40 -6.91
C PHE A 8 -18.32 2.15 -8.00
N PHE A 9 -17.08 2.63 -7.86
CA PHE A 9 -15.99 2.34 -8.79
C PHE A 9 -15.58 0.87 -8.73
N MET A 10 -15.35 0.32 -7.53
CA MET A 10 -15.07 -1.12 -7.35
C MET A 10 -16.20 -1.99 -7.92
N ILE A 11 -17.46 -1.66 -7.63
CA ILE A 11 -18.63 -2.36 -8.16
C ILE A 11 -18.70 -2.20 -9.70
N SER A 12 -18.45 -1.02 -10.26
CA SER A 12 -18.43 -0.80 -11.71
C SER A 12 -17.31 -1.58 -12.41
N LEU A 13 -16.13 -1.69 -11.79
CA LEU A 13 -15.00 -2.45 -12.31
C LEU A 13 -15.25 -3.97 -12.22
N VAL A 14 -15.82 -4.45 -11.10
CA VAL A 14 -16.29 -5.84 -10.97
C VAL A 14 -17.41 -6.14 -11.97
N LEU A 15 -18.39 -5.24 -12.14
CA LEU A 15 -19.48 -5.40 -13.11
C LEU A 15 -18.97 -5.39 -14.55
N THR A 16 -18.01 -4.54 -14.92
CA THR A 16 -17.43 -4.54 -16.27
C THR A 16 -16.53 -5.75 -16.52
N ALA A 17 -15.80 -6.26 -15.51
CA ALA A 17 -15.09 -7.52 -15.61
C ALA A 17 -16.05 -8.72 -15.76
N VAL A 18 -17.10 -8.80 -14.93
CA VAL A 18 -18.15 -9.83 -15.03
C VAL A 18 -18.88 -9.73 -16.37
N PHE A 19 -19.21 -8.52 -16.83
CA PHE A 19 -19.86 -8.30 -18.13
C PHE A 19 -18.93 -8.70 -19.29
N ALA A 20 -17.64 -8.38 -19.25
CA ALA A 20 -16.67 -8.84 -20.24
C ALA A 20 -16.54 -10.37 -20.26
N VAL A 21 -16.62 -11.03 -19.10
CA VAL A 21 -16.63 -12.51 -19.00
C VAL A 21 -17.95 -13.10 -19.52
N VAL A 22 -19.09 -12.46 -19.29
CA VAL A 22 -20.39 -12.86 -19.84
C VAL A 22 -20.41 -12.68 -21.36
N VAL A 23 -19.93 -11.56 -21.89
CA VAL A 23 -19.77 -11.32 -23.33
C VAL A 23 -18.78 -12.31 -23.94
N TYR A 24 -17.65 -12.58 -23.30
CA TYR A 24 -16.71 -13.62 -23.73
C TYR A 24 -17.38 -15.00 -23.79
N ARG A 25 -18.16 -15.39 -22.77
CA ARG A 25 -18.92 -16.65 -22.78
C ARG A 25 -19.98 -16.67 -23.88
N LEU A 26 -20.71 -15.58 -24.12
CA LEU A 26 -21.71 -15.47 -25.19
C LEU A 26 -21.07 -15.62 -26.58
N VAL A 27 -20.03 -14.85 -26.88
CA VAL A 27 -19.30 -14.92 -28.16
C VAL A 27 -18.66 -16.30 -28.34
N ALA A 28 -18.05 -16.87 -27.29
CA ALA A 28 -17.50 -18.22 -27.35
C ALA A 28 -18.59 -19.28 -27.58
N MET A 29 -19.78 -19.14 -26.96
CA MET A 29 -20.92 -20.03 -27.20
C MET A 29 -21.38 -20.01 -28.65
N GLU A 30 -21.50 -18.85 -29.30
CA GLU A 30 -21.86 -18.78 -30.72
C GLU A 30 -20.81 -19.47 -31.61
N GLN A 31 -19.52 -19.21 -31.36
CA GLN A 31 -18.42 -19.85 -32.10
C GLN A 31 -18.42 -21.38 -31.92
N PHE A 32 -18.58 -21.88 -30.69
CA PHE A 32 -18.67 -23.33 -30.42
C PHE A 32 -20.01 -23.96 -30.85
N ALA A 33 -21.09 -23.19 -30.98
CA ALA A 33 -22.37 -23.66 -31.53
C ALA A 33 -22.32 -23.82 -33.06
N SER A 34 -21.53 -22.99 -33.74
CA SER A 34 -21.25 -23.12 -35.18
C SER A 34 -20.45 -24.40 -35.53
N PHE A 35 -19.68 -24.93 -34.57
CA PHE A 35 -18.92 -26.16 -34.76
C PHE A 35 -19.80 -27.40 -35.00
N LYS A 36 -19.42 -28.20 -36.01
CA LYS A 36 -20.13 -29.42 -36.44
C LYS A 36 -19.89 -30.65 -35.55
N TRP A 37 -19.00 -30.60 -34.55
CA TRP A 37 -18.56 -31.80 -33.83
C TRP A 37 -19.33 -32.05 -32.53
N TYR A 38 -19.78 -33.29 -32.37
CA TYR A 38 -20.59 -33.70 -31.23
C TYR A 38 -19.81 -33.68 -29.90
N PHE A 39 -18.51 -33.98 -29.93
CA PHE A 39 -17.66 -33.94 -28.72
C PHE A 39 -17.51 -32.52 -28.17
N ILE A 40 -17.14 -31.54 -29.01
CA ILE A 40 -17.15 -30.12 -28.62
C ILE A 40 -18.55 -29.69 -28.16
N LYS A 41 -19.63 -30.07 -28.86
CA LYS A 41 -21.01 -29.76 -28.41
C LYS A 41 -21.44 -30.44 -27.10
N LYS A 42 -20.71 -31.45 -26.63
CA LYS A 42 -20.91 -32.10 -25.32
C LYS A 42 -20.02 -31.52 -24.20
N TYR A 43 -18.82 -31.04 -24.52
CA TYR A 43 -17.82 -30.60 -23.52
C TYR A 43 -17.48 -29.09 -23.55
N TRP A 44 -18.11 -28.28 -24.43
CA TRP A 44 -17.86 -26.83 -24.52
C TRP A 44 -18.05 -26.08 -23.20
N GLN A 45 -18.98 -26.50 -22.33
CA GLN A 45 -19.17 -25.90 -21.01
C GLN A 45 -17.91 -26.03 -20.14
N PHE A 46 -17.21 -27.17 -20.23
CA PHE A 46 -15.98 -27.41 -19.50
C PHE A 46 -14.83 -26.57 -20.08
N ALA A 47 -14.69 -26.55 -21.41
CA ALA A 47 -13.68 -25.75 -22.11
C ALA A 47 -13.85 -24.23 -21.85
N THR A 48 -15.06 -23.69 -22.06
CA THR A 48 -15.36 -22.26 -21.84
C THR A 48 -15.29 -21.84 -20.37
N SER A 49 -15.55 -22.76 -19.43
CA SER A 49 -15.35 -22.47 -18.01
C SER A 49 -13.87 -22.52 -17.61
N GLY A 50 -13.10 -23.47 -18.13
CA GLY A 50 -11.65 -23.56 -17.92
C GLY A 50 -10.90 -22.35 -18.49
N THR A 51 -11.12 -22.01 -19.76
CA THR A 51 -10.53 -20.79 -20.35
C THR A 51 -11.05 -19.54 -19.64
N GLY A 52 -12.35 -19.48 -19.32
CA GLY A 52 -12.96 -18.36 -18.60
C GLY A 52 -12.38 -18.13 -17.20
N VAL A 53 -11.96 -19.18 -16.48
CA VAL A 53 -11.29 -19.08 -15.18
C VAL A 53 -9.84 -18.61 -15.33
N CYS A 54 -9.08 -19.19 -16.26
CA CYS A 54 -7.69 -18.77 -16.51
C CYS A 54 -7.63 -17.33 -17.06
N ILE A 55 -8.55 -16.94 -17.93
CA ILE A 55 -8.70 -15.57 -18.44
C ILE A 55 -9.14 -14.64 -17.30
N ASN A 56 -10.07 -15.03 -16.43
CA ASN A 56 -10.39 -14.25 -15.23
C ASN A 56 -9.15 -14.05 -14.35
N PHE A 57 -8.39 -15.10 -14.05
CA PHE A 57 -7.20 -14.99 -13.20
C PHE A 57 -6.15 -14.05 -13.80
N MET A 58 -5.87 -14.18 -15.10
CA MET A 58 -4.94 -13.29 -15.82
C MET A 58 -5.46 -11.85 -15.95
N ILE A 59 -6.75 -11.66 -16.21
CA ILE A 59 -7.39 -10.34 -16.28
C ILE A 59 -7.41 -9.70 -14.90
N ILE A 60 -7.79 -10.41 -13.84
CA ILE A 60 -7.78 -9.90 -12.46
C ILE A 60 -6.35 -9.54 -12.05
N MET A 61 -5.34 -10.37 -12.34
CA MET A 61 -3.95 -10.05 -12.04
C MET A 61 -3.42 -8.83 -12.82
N SER A 62 -3.76 -8.72 -14.11
CA SER A 62 -3.34 -7.60 -14.97
C SER A 62 -4.08 -6.29 -14.64
N LEU A 63 -5.39 -6.40 -14.37
CA LEU A 63 -6.20 -5.30 -13.88
C LEU A 63 -5.69 -4.83 -12.53
N ASN A 64 -5.38 -5.70 -11.57
CA ASN A 64 -4.86 -5.28 -10.26
C ASN A 64 -3.64 -4.34 -10.37
N ILE A 65 -2.70 -4.62 -11.28
CA ILE A 65 -1.50 -3.77 -11.47
C ILE A 65 -1.89 -2.38 -11.98
N LEU A 66 -2.74 -2.29 -13.00
CA LEU A 66 -3.25 -1.02 -13.53
C LEU A 66 -4.17 -0.31 -12.51
N GLN A 67 -5.01 -1.06 -11.83
CA GLN A 67 -6.00 -0.65 -10.85
C GLN A 67 -5.34 -0.07 -9.60
N MET A 68 -4.21 -0.61 -9.11
CA MET A 68 -3.50 0.00 -7.98
C MET A 68 -2.93 1.37 -8.34
N GLY A 69 -2.34 1.52 -9.53
CA GLY A 69 -1.86 2.83 -10.02
C GLY A 69 -3.02 3.83 -10.22
N VAL A 70 -4.10 3.38 -10.88
CA VAL A 70 -5.29 4.19 -11.14
C VAL A 70 -6.05 4.54 -9.85
N ILE A 71 -6.16 3.62 -8.88
CA ILE A 71 -6.76 3.91 -7.57
C ILE A 71 -5.88 4.87 -6.79
N MET A 72 -4.58 4.63 -6.65
CA MET A 72 -3.71 5.53 -5.87
C MET A 72 -3.76 6.97 -6.41
N VAL A 73 -3.79 7.14 -7.73
CA VAL A 73 -3.90 8.46 -8.37
C VAL A 73 -5.33 9.03 -8.32
N LEU A 74 -6.35 8.31 -8.80
CA LEU A 74 -7.71 8.84 -8.88
C LEU A 74 -8.40 8.92 -7.52
N LYS A 75 -8.22 7.95 -6.62
CA LYS A 75 -8.83 7.98 -5.27
C LYS A 75 -8.30 9.17 -4.49
N GLN A 76 -6.98 9.42 -4.51
CA GLN A 76 -6.42 10.51 -3.72
C GLN A 76 -6.72 11.87 -4.37
N MET A 77 -6.50 12.08 -5.68
CA MET A 77 -6.96 13.33 -6.34
C MET A 77 -8.46 13.61 -6.12
N TRP A 78 -9.31 12.57 -6.04
CA TRP A 78 -10.73 12.70 -5.71
C TRP A 78 -11.00 12.99 -4.22
N ASN A 79 -10.27 12.37 -3.30
CA ASN A 79 -10.37 12.66 -1.86
C ASN A 79 -9.95 14.10 -1.59
N ASN A 80 -8.75 14.49 -2.04
CA ASN A 80 -8.21 15.84 -1.90
C ASN A 80 -9.18 16.90 -2.48
N PHE A 81 -9.81 16.62 -3.63
CA PHE A 81 -10.82 17.48 -4.23
C PHE A 81 -12.12 17.56 -3.40
N MET A 82 -12.65 16.43 -2.92
CA MET A 82 -13.87 16.40 -2.11
C MET A 82 -13.66 16.97 -0.71
N GLU A 83 -12.49 16.75 -0.11
CA GLU A 83 -12.10 17.23 1.20
C GLU A 83 -11.86 18.74 1.23
N LEU A 84 -11.30 19.31 0.16
CA LEU A 84 -11.25 20.76 -0.01
C LEU A 84 -12.65 21.30 -0.36
N GLY A 85 -13.34 20.65 -1.30
CA GLY A 85 -14.59 21.12 -1.91
C GLY A 85 -15.80 21.12 -0.98
N TYR A 86 -16.00 20.04 -0.21
CA TYR A 86 -17.14 19.86 0.69
C TYR A 86 -17.23 20.95 1.77
N PRO A 87 -16.21 21.19 2.61
CA PRO A 87 -16.29 22.23 3.63
C PRO A 87 -16.26 23.64 3.02
N LEU A 88 -15.58 23.86 1.88
CA LEU A 88 -15.69 25.13 1.15
C LEU A 88 -17.13 25.41 0.73
N LEU A 89 -17.80 24.45 0.08
CA LEU A 89 -19.20 24.56 -0.35
C LEU A 89 -20.14 24.74 0.83
N GLN A 90 -19.98 23.97 1.90
CA GLN A 90 -20.83 24.04 3.09
C GLN A 90 -20.67 25.38 3.83
N ASN A 91 -19.43 25.81 4.09
CA ASN A 91 -19.14 27.08 4.74
C ASN A 91 -19.56 28.27 3.84
N TRP A 92 -19.40 28.18 2.51
CA TRP A 92 -19.91 29.16 1.54
C TRP A 92 -21.44 29.22 1.51
N TRP A 93 -22.13 28.06 1.57
CA TRP A 93 -23.58 28.00 1.58
C TRP A 93 -24.17 28.55 2.88
N SER A 94 -23.55 28.25 4.02
CA SER A 94 -23.94 28.86 5.31
C SER A 94 -23.68 30.38 5.31
N ARG A 95 -22.52 30.84 4.81
CA ARG A 95 -22.24 32.29 4.61
C ARG A 95 -23.27 32.96 3.68
N ARG A 96 -23.77 32.28 2.64
CA ARG A 96 -24.88 32.75 1.78
C ARG A 96 -26.23 32.77 2.54
N LYS A 97 -26.53 31.76 3.34
CA LYS A 97 -27.76 31.65 4.15
C LYS A 97 -27.83 32.76 5.20
N MET A 98 -26.71 33.05 5.87
CA MET A 98 -26.57 34.17 6.81
C MET A 98 -26.74 35.52 6.09
N LYS A 99 -26.08 35.74 4.95
CA LYS A 99 -26.28 36.98 4.16
C LYS A 99 -27.74 37.20 3.74
N ARG A 100 -28.46 36.15 3.33
CA ARG A 100 -29.89 36.25 2.99
C ARG A 100 -30.78 36.57 4.19
N LYS A 101 -30.50 36.02 5.38
CA LYS A 101 -31.22 36.41 6.62
C LYS A 101 -30.88 37.84 7.07
N GLY A 102 -29.61 38.24 6.96
CA GLY A 102 -29.13 39.56 7.39
C GLY A 102 -29.64 40.74 6.54
N GLN A 103 -30.15 40.51 5.33
CA GLN A 103 -30.72 41.57 4.49
C GLN A 103 -31.98 42.24 5.07
N SER A 104 -32.56 41.72 6.16
CA SER A 104 -33.66 42.36 6.89
C SER A 104 -33.20 43.27 8.04
N MET A 105 -31.89 43.37 8.33
CA MET A 105 -31.36 44.15 9.44
C MET A 105 -30.23 45.05 8.95
N GLU A 106 -30.58 46.31 8.67
CA GLU A 106 -29.69 47.29 8.05
C GLU A 106 -28.65 47.82 9.04
N ASN A 107 -27.59 47.04 9.29
CA ASN A 107 -26.38 47.52 9.94
C ASN A 107 -25.18 46.62 9.64
N LYS A 108 -24.08 47.19 9.12
CA LYS A 108 -22.80 46.48 8.90
C LYS A 108 -21.99 46.35 10.21
N ILE A 109 -22.64 45.94 11.30
CA ILE A 109 -21.93 45.52 12.51
C ILE A 109 -21.07 44.31 12.13
N SER A 110 -19.77 44.40 12.40
CA SER A 110 -18.82 43.33 12.08
C SER A 110 -19.12 42.13 12.98
N LEU A 111 -19.68 41.06 12.37
CA LEU A 111 -20.03 39.80 13.07
C LEU A 111 -18.95 39.41 14.09
N PRO A 112 -19.28 39.19 15.37
CA PRO A 112 -18.30 38.92 16.40
C PRO A 112 -17.56 37.61 16.10
N GLN A 113 -16.31 37.50 16.55
CA GLN A 113 -15.45 36.40 16.11
C GLN A 113 -15.98 35.02 16.52
N TRP A 114 -16.58 34.90 17.70
CA TRP A 114 -17.21 33.66 18.15
C TRP A 114 -18.33 33.17 17.22
N GLU A 115 -19.08 34.07 16.56
CA GLU A 115 -20.15 33.70 15.62
C GLU A 115 -19.57 33.23 14.27
N LYS A 116 -18.47 33.85 13.83
CA LYS A 116 -17.71 33.40 12.65
C LYS A 116 -17.16 31.99 12.88
N ASP A 117 -16.54 31.75 14.04
CA ASP A 117 -15.91 30.48 14.41
C ASP A 117 -16.96 29.40 14.71
N TRP A 118 -18.13 29.78 15.22
CA TRP A 118 -19.28 28.87 15.38
C TRP A 118 -19.82 28.38 14.03
N ASN A 119 -19.74 29.20 12.99
CA ASN A 119 -20.20 28.88 11.64
C ASN A 119 -19.17 28.10 10.78
N LEU A 120 -17.99 27.76 11.32
CA LEU A 120 -17.05 26.81 10.73
C LEU A 120 -17.42 25.37 11.10
N GLN A 121 -16.93 24.39 10.34
CA GLN A 121 -17.17 22.98 10.67
C GLN A 121 -16.49 22.59 11.99
N PRO A 122 -17.15 21.85 12.89
CA PRO A 122 -16.45 21.18 13.97
C PRO A 122 -15.52 20.11 13.39
N MET A 123 -14.41 19.84 14.07
CA MET A 123 -13.56 18.70 13.76
C MET A 123 -14.33 17.39 13.97
N ASN A 124 -14.05 16.36 13.15
CA ASN A 124 -14.69 15.05 13.26
C ASN A 124 -14.51 14.43 14.65
N LEU A 125 -15.48 13.62 15.11
CA LEU A 125 -15.41 12.95 16.42
C LEU A 125 -14.20 12.00 16.54
N HIS A 126 -13.76 11.42 15.42
CA HIS A 126 -12.56 10.58 15.34
C HIS A 126 -11.26 11.39 15.18
N GLY A 127 -11.32 12.72 15.20
CA GLY A 127 -10.17 13.62 15.15
C GLY A 127 -9.29 13.41 13.93
N LEU A 128 -8.01 13.10 14.16
CA LEU A 128 -6.99 12.87 13.15
C LEU A 128 -7.02 11.44 12.54
N MET A 129 -8.00 10.60 12.91
CA MET A 129 -8.00 9.17 12.54
C MET A 129 -8.09 8.93 11.02
N ASP A 130 -9.00 9.62 10.31
CA ASP A 130 -9.11 9.49 8.86
C ASP A 130 -7.86 10.06 8.14
N GLU A 131 -7.22 11.10 8.69
CA GLU A 131 -5.98 11.72 8.18
C GLU A 131 -4.80 10.71 8.21
N TYR A 132 -4.59 10.08 9.37
CA TYR A 132 -3.58 9.02 9.51
C TYR A 132 -3.92 7.79 8.66
N LEU A 133 -5.21 7.43 8.52
CA LEU A 133 -5.63 6.32 7.69
C LEU A 133 -5.31 6.55 6.20
N GLU A 134 -5.49 7.77 5.69
CA GLU A 134 -5.08 8.16 4.33
C GLU A 134 -3.58 7.90 4.11
N MET A 135 -2.74 8.47 4.97
CA MET A 135 -1.28 8.36 4.90
C MET A 135 -0.78 6.92 5.07
N VAL A 136 -1.39 6.13 5.96
CA VAL A 136 -1.03 4.73 6.20
C VAL A 136 -1.45 3.83 5.03
N LEU A 137 -2.60 4.08 4.39
CA LEU A 137 -2.98 3.39 3.15
C LEU A 137 -2.01 3.71 2.00
N GLN A 138 -1.61 4.97 1.87
CA GLN A 138 -0.63 5.42 0.87
C GLN A 138 0.77 4.80 1.09
N PHE A 139 1.21 4.66 2.35
CA PHE A 139 2.40 3.89 2.72
C PHE A 139 2.24 2.40 2.36
N GLY A 140 1.07 1.80 2.60
CA GLY A 140 0.75 0.44 2.19
C GLY A 140 0.88 0.23 0.68
N PHE A 141 0.26 1.09 -0.14
CA PHE A 141 0.35 0.99 -1.60
C PHE A 141 1.79 1.16 -2.13
N THR A 142 2.56 2.08 -1.57
CA THR A 142 3.94 2.34 -2.00
C THR A 142 4.95 1.27 -1.58
N THR A 143 4.67 0.51 -0.52
CA THR A 143 5.59 -0.54 -0.01
C THR A 143 5.21 -1.94 -0.50
N ILE A 144 3.95 -2.35 -0.34
CA ILE A 144 3.49 -3.74 -0.60
C ILE A 144 3.59 -4.13 -2.07
N PHE A 145 3.54 -3.15 -2.99
CA PHE A 145 3.45 -3.36 -4.45
C PHE A 145 4.61 -2.74 -5.25
N VAL A 146 5.70 -2.30 -4.59
CA VAL A 146 6.81 -1.59 -5.26
C VAL A 146 7.47 -2.42 -6.38
N ALA A 147 7.55 -3.74 -6.23
CA ALA A 147 8.08 -4.64 -7.26
C ALA A 147 7.21 -4.73 -8.53
N ALA A 148 5.92 -4.36 -8.46
CA ALA A 148 5.01 -4.30 -9.60
C ALA A 148 4.95 -2.90 -10.24
N PHE A 149 5.09 -1.83 -9.43
CA PHE A 149 5.00 -0.44 -9.91
C PHE A 149 6.05 0.47 -9.25
N PRO A 150 7.27 0.57 -9.84
CA PRO A 150 8.39 1.29 -9.22
C PRO A 150 8.23 2.81 -9.19
N LEU A 151 7.24 3.38 -9.90
CA LEU A 151 6.92 4.82 -9.87
C LEU A 151 6.03 5.22 -8.68
N ALA A 152 5.54 4.26 -7.88
CA ALA A 152 4.64 4.55 -6.76
C ALA A 152 5.20 5.60 -5.76
N PRO A 153 6.48 5.53 -5.32
CA PRO A 153 7.01 6.50 -4.36
C PRO A 153 7.09 7.93 -4.91
N LEU A 154 7.29 8.10 -6.22
CA LEU A 154 7.34 9.42 -6.85
C LEU A 154 5.95 10.07 -6.90
N LEU A 155 4.92 9.30 -7.24
CA LEU A 155 3.54 9.80 -7.23
C LEU A 155 3.06 10.10 -5.80
N ALA A 156 3.44 9.26 -4.83
CA ALA A 156 3.17 9.52 -3.42
C ALA A 156 3.89 10.78 -2.89
N LEU A 157 5.13 11.04 -3.33
CA LEU A 157 5.84 12.28 -2.99
C LEU A 157 5.13 13.51 -3.54
N LEU A 158 4.71 13.48 -4.82
CA LEU A 158 3.94 14.56 -5.43
C LEU A 158 2.60 14.79 -4.71
N ASN A 159 1.91 13.72 -4.30
CA ASN A 159 0.69 13.84 -3.51
C ASN A 159 0.97 14.50 -2.15
N ASN A 160 1.96 14.02 -1.39
CA ASN A 160 2.28 14.58 -0.06
C ASN A 160 2.62 16.07 -0.10
N ILE A 161 3.27 16.55 -1.16
CA ILE A 161 3.57 17.97 -1.37
C ILE A 161 2.30 18.82 -1.52
N ILE A 162 1.25 18.25 -2.14
CA ILE A 162 -0.07 18.88 -2.26
C ILE A 162 -0.82 18.76 -0.93
N GLU A 163 -0.84 17.58 -0.31
CA GLU A 163 -1.55 17.26 0.94
C GLU A 163 -1.20 18.24 2.07
N ILE A 164 0.10 18.41 2.34
CA ILE A 164 0.61 19.33 3.38
C ILE A 164 0.10 20.77 3.19
N ARG A 165 -0.22 21.19 1.96
CA ARG A 165 -0.77 22.51 1.65
C ARG A 165 -2.30 22.54 1.76
N LEU A 166 -2.98 21.48 1.35
CA LEU A 166 -4.43 21.34 1.49
C LEU A 166 -4.85 21.22 2.96
N ASP A 167 -4.15 20.41 3.75
CA ASP A 167 -4.40 20.26 5.18
C ASP A 167 -4.14 21.55 5.95
N ALA A 168 -3.01 22.22 5.68
CA ALA A 168 -2.75 23.53 6.27
C ALA A 168 -3.88 24.53 5.95
N TYR A 169 -4.44 24.50 4.75
CA TYR A 169 -5.60 25.32 4.38
C TYR A 169 -6.90 24.86 5.10
N LYS A 170 -7.16 23.56 5.17
CA LYS A 170 -8.29 22.90 5.85
C LYS A 170 -8.36 23.32 7.33
N PHE A 171 -7.27 23.12 8.06
CA PHE A 171 -7.12 23.46 9.47
C PHE A 171 -7.17 24.98 9.75
N VAL A 172 -6.59 25.82 8.89
CA VAL A 172 -6.52 27.28 9.14
C VAL A 172 -7.80 28.02 8.71
N THR A 173 -8.56 27.52 7.73
CA THR A 173 -9.64 28.31 7.09
C THR A 173 -11.04 27.67 7.09
N GLN A 174 -11.17 26.36 7.28
CA GLN A 174 -12.45 25.65 7.15
C GLN A 174 -12.98 25.02 8.44
N TRP A 175 -12.08 24.58 9.32
CA TRP A 175 -12.42 23.96 10.61
C TRP A 175 -12.39 24.98 11.74
N ARG A 176 -13.23 24.76 12.75
CA ARG A 176 -13.14 25.44 14.05
C ARG A 176 -11.90 24.96 14.80
N ARG A 177 -11.17 25.87 15.44
CA ARG A 177 -9.94 25.56 16.20
C ARG A 177 -10.18 24.42 17.22
N PRO A 178 -9.45 23.30 17.13
CA PRO A 178 -9.56 22.21 18.11
C PRO A 178 -8.87 22.57 19.44
N MET A 179 -9.26 21.87 20.50
CA MET A 179 -8.56 21.94 21.79
C MET A 179 -7.21 21.22 21.70
N PRO A 180 -6.09 21.82 22.17
CA PRO A 180 -4.77 21.20 22.08
C PRO A 180 -4.62 20.05 23.07
N ALA A 181 -4.51 18.83 22.56
CA ALA A 181 -4.06 17.66 23.34
C ALA A 181 -2.52 17.55 23.30
N ARG A 182 -1.92 16.97 24.34
CA ARG A 182 -0.51 16.56 24.34
C ARG A 182 -0.43 15.05 24.12
N ALA A 183 0.41 14.62 23.20
CA ALA A 183 0.78 13.23 22.96
C ALA A 183 2.31 13.13 22.85
N THR A 184 2.85 11.99 23.25
CA THR A 184 4.30 11.68 23.17
C THR A 184 4.73 11.14 21.81
N ASP A 185 3.79 10.55 21.08
CA ASP A 185 4.03 9.68 19.93
C ASP A 185 2.75 9.57 19.07
N ILE A 186 2.83 8.85 17.95
CA ILE A 186 1.70 8.64 17.02
C ILE A 186 0.73 7.52 17.46
N GLY A 187 0.98 6.85 18.58
CA GLY A 187 0.19 5.74 19.09
C GLY A 187 0.24 4.50 18.21
N ILE A 188 -0.89 3.79 18.15
CA ILE A 188 -1.04 2.48 17.49
C ILE A 188 -0.61 2.48 16.00
N TRP A 189 -0.61 3.63 15.34
CA TRP A 189 -0.16 3.78 13.97
C TRP A 189 1.29 3.35 13.75
N TYR A 190 2.16 3.46 14.75
CA TYR A 190 3.54 2.94 14.66
C TYR A 190 3.57 1.42 14.42
N GLY A 191 2.83 0.66 15.24
CA GLY A 191 2.74 -0.80 15.09
C GLY A 191 2.03 -1.24 13.81
N ILE A 192 1.07 -0.44 13.33
CA ILE A 192 0.41 -0.67 12.02
C ILE A 192 1.40 -0.47 10.86
N LEU A 193 2.21 0.59 10.89
CA LEU A 193 3.25 0.85 9.90
C LEU A 193 4.34 -0.23 9.91
N GLU A 194 4.75 -0.72 11.08
CA GLU A 194 5.68 -1.85 11.17
C GLU A 194 5.06 -3.15 10.62
N GLY A 195 3.82 -3.46 10.96
CA GLY A 195 3.10 -4.63 10.44
C GLY A 195 2.96 -4.61 8.91
N ILE A 196 2.66 -3.43 8.34
CA ILE A 196 2.67 -3.21 6.89
C ILE A 196 4.07 -3.41 6.31
N GLY A 197 5.12 -2.93 7.00
CA GLY A 197 6.51 -3.13 6.59
C GLY A 197 6.92 -4.62 6.55
N VAL A 198 6.49 -5.42 7.51
CA VAL A 198 6.72 -6.89 7.52
C VAL A 198 5.95 -7.57 6.39
N LEU A 199 4.66 -7.22 6.21
CA LEU A 199 3.83 -7.75 5.12
C LEU A 199 4.42 -7.41 3.75
N ALA A 200 4.95 -6.20 3.56
CA ALA A 200 5.53 -5.75 2.30
C ALA A 200 6.77 -6.57 1.87
N VAL A 201 7.59 -7.06 2.81
CA VAL A 201 8.72 -7.95 2.46
C VAL A 201 8.20 -9.24 1.83
N ILE A 202 7.21 -9.86 2.47
CA ILE A 202 6.58 -11.12 2.05
C ILE A 202 5.87 -10.93 0.69
N THR A 203 5.03 -9.91 0.54
CA THR A 203 4.29 -9.71 -0.72
C THR A 203 5.21 -9.43 -1.91
N ASN A 204 6.26 -8.62 -1.74
CA ASN A 204 7.22 -8.39 -2.83
C ASN A 204 8.00 -9.68 -3.18
N ALA A 205 8.35 -10.53 -2.20
CA ALA A 205 8.95 -11.84 -2.46
C ALA A 205 8.05 -12.72 -3.35
N PHE A 206 6.77 -12.85 -3.00
CA PHE A 206 5.78 -13.62 -3.77
C PHE A 206 5.51 -13.01 -5.15
N VAL A 207 5.43 -11.68 -5.29
CA VAL A 207 5.29 -10.99 -6.59
C VAL A 207 6.48 -11.30 -7.49
N ILE A 208 7.71 -11.11 -7.01
CA ILE A 208 8.92 -11.36 -7.79
C ILE A 208 9.06 -12.85 -8.15
N ALA A 209 8.68 -13.78 -7.26
CA ALA A 209 8.81 -15.20 -7.53
C ALA A 209 7.72 -15.75 -8.48
N ILE A 210 6.46 -15.39 -8.26
CA ILE A 210 5.31 -16.04 -8.90
C ILE A 210 4.83 -15.30 -10.14
N THR A 211 4.70 -13.97 -10.10
CA THR A 211 4.14 -13.20 -11.22
C THR A 211 5.21 -12.76 -12.23
N SER A 212 6.45 -12.57 -11.79
CA SER A 212 7.56 -12.23 -12.69
C SER A 212 8.10 -13.43 -13.47
N ASP A 213 8.54 -13.13 -14.69
CA ASP A 213 9.25 -14.05 -15.59
C ASP A 213 10.75 -14.16 -15.24
N TYR A 214 11.21 -13.49 -14.17
CA TYR A 214 12.61 -13.45 -13.75
C TYR A 214 13.20 -14.82 -13.40
N ILE A 215 12.57 -15.56 -12.48
CA ILE A 215 13.10 -16.86 -12.02
C ILE A 215 13.12 -17.91 -13.14
N PRO A 216 12.07 -18.09 -13.96
CA PRO A 216 12.13 -19.04 -15.08
C PRO A 216 13.22 -18.69 -16.11
N ARG A 217 13.46 -17.40 -16.39
CA ARG A 217 14.56 -16.94 -17.25
C ARG A 217 15.93 -17.22 -16.65
N PHE A 218 16.09 -17.05 -15.34
CA PHE A 218 17.33 -17.37 -14.63
C PHE A 218 17.64 -18.88 -14.64
N VAL A 219 16.65 -19.71 -14.28
CA VAL A 219 16.76 -21.19 -14.33
C VAL A 219 17.08 -21.67 -15.75
N TYR A 220 16.43 -21.08 -16.77
CA TYR A 220 16.78 -21.36 -18.16
C TYR A 220 18.23 -20.99 -18.47
N ALA A 221 18.63 -19.73 -18.29
CA ALA A 221 19.96 -19.24 -18.64
C ALA A 221 21.11 -20.00 -17.95
N TYR A 222 20.89 -20.52 -16.74
CA TYR A 222 21.88 -21.27 -15.97
C TYR A 222 21.90 -22.78 -16.25
N LYS A 223 20.76 -23.42 -16.58
CA LYS A 223 20.64 -24.89 -16.65
C LYS A 223 20.19 -25.47 -17.99
N TYR A 224 19.60 -24.66 -18.88
CA TYR A 224 18.97 -25.13 -20.13
C TYR A 224 19.25 -24.26 -21.37
N GLY A 225 19.76 -23.04 -21.19
CA GLY A 225 20.16 -22.13 -22.26
C GLY A 225 21.58 -22.41 -22.77
N PRO A 226 21.99 -21.78 -23.89
CA PRO A 226 23.27 -22.04 -24.56
C PRO A 226 24.53 -21.58 -23.78
N CYS A 227 24.41 -21.20 -22.51
CA CYS A 227 25.50 -20.72 -21.65
C CYS A 227 25.92 -21.71 -20.56
N THR A 228 25.37 -22.93 -20.52
CA THR A 228 25.80 -23.98 -19.58
C THR A 228 27.29 -24.29 -19.70
N ASP A 229 27.83 -24.29 -20.92
CA ASP A 229 29.14 -24.89 -21.22
C ASP A 229 30.24 -23.86 -21.57
N GLN A 230 29.87 -22.58 -21.76
CA GLN A 230 30.79 -21.51 -22.20
C GLN A 230 30.98 -20.38 -21.17
N GLY A 231 30.36 -20.50 -20.00
CA GLY A 231 30.42 -19.50 -18.93
C GLY A 231 29.56 -18.25 -19.21
N TYR A 232 29.36 -17.45 -18.16
CA TYR A 232 28.36 -16.37 -18.16
C TYR A 232 28.87 -15.08 -18.84
N ARG A 233 29.17 -15.16 -20.15
CA ARG A 233 29.57 -14.01 -20.98
C ARG A 233 28.64 -13.82 -22.19
N GLN A 234 28.13 -12.59 -22.31
CA GLN A 234 27.29 -12.04 -23.39
C GLN A 234 25.80 -12.45 -23.42
N GLU A 235 25.02 -11.58 -24.06
CA GLU A 235 23.55 -11.47 -24.07
C GLU A 235 22.82 -12.65 -24.74
N LYS A 236 23.55 -13.66 -25.20
CA LYS A 236 23.03 -14.79 -26.00
C LYS A 236 22.39 -15.89 -25.14
N CYS A 237 22.55 -15.87 -23.82
CA CYS A 237 22.06 -16.91 -22.91
C CYS A 237 20.52 -17.09 -22.88
N LEU A 238 19.75 -16.10 -23.32
CA LEU A 238 18.29 -16.17 -23.45
C LEU A 238 17.81 -16.53 -24.87
N LYS A 239 18.73 -16.74 -25.83
CA LYS A 239 18.38 -17.13 -27.20
C LYS A 239 17.77 -18.54 -27.21
N GLY A 240 16.46 -18.60 -27.49
CA GLY A 240 15.68 -19.83 -27.49
C GLY A 240 14.65 -19.92 -26.36
N TYR A 241 14.72 -19.07 -25.33
CA TYR A 241 13.87 -19.11 -24.14
C TYR A 241 12.37 -19.31 -24.44
N VAL A 242 11.83 -18.51 -25.38
CA VAL A 242 10.41 -18.56 -25.76
C VAL A 242 10.01 -19.91 -26.38
N ASN A 243 10.90 -20.56 -27.15
CA ASN A 243 10.61 -21.86 -27.77
C ASN A 243 10.72 -23.01 -26.76
N SER A 244 11.50 -22.85 -25.68
CA SER A 244 11.57 -23.81 -24.56
C SER A 244 10.50 -23.58 -23.49
N SER A 245 9.99 -22.35 -23.32
CA SER A 245 8.93 -22.02 -22.34
C SER A 245 7.50 -22.33 -22.86
N LEU A 246 7.40 -23.06 -23.97
CA LEU A 246 6.15 -23.38 -24.66
C LEU A 246 6.07 -24.88 -24.92
N SER A 247 5.27 -25.58 -24.14
CA SER A 247 4.89 -26.98 -24.41
C SER A 247 4.03 -27.07 -25.67
N VAL A 248 4.14 -28.21 -26.36
CA VAL A 248 3.42 -28.51 -27.60
C VAL A 248 2.22 -29.41 -27.29
N PHE A 249 1.08 -29.14 -27.91
CA PHE A 249 -0.13 -29.95 -27.86
C PHE A 249 -0.58 -30.31 -29.28
N ASP A 250 -0.98 -31.57 -29.51
CA ASP A 250 -1.54 -32.00 -30.79
C ASP A 250 -3.07 -31.85 -30.78
N LEU A 251 -3.61 -31.14 -31.77
CA LEU A 251 -5.05 -30.95 -31.93
C LEU A 251 -5.78 -32.25 -32.32
N SER A 252 -5.07 -33.27 -32.79
CA SER A 252 -5.66 -34.54 -33.24
C SER A 252 -6.42 -35.28 -32.13
N GLU A 253 -5.93 -35.21 -30.89
CA GLU A 253 -6.50 -35.89 -29.71
C GLU A 253 -7.87 -35.35 -29.27
N LEU A 254 -8.26 -34.15 -29.72
CA LEU A 254 -9.33 -33.39 -29.09
C LEU A 254 -10.76 -33.85 -29.47
N GLY A 255 -10.92 -34.72 -30.48
CA GLY A 255 -12.23 -35.17 -31.04
C GLY A 255 -13.24 -34.45 -32.15
N LEU A 256 -13.10 -32.74 -33.74
CA LEU A 256 -12.34 -31.67 -34.51
C LEU A 256 -11.84 -32.06 -35.90
N GLY A 257 -10.95 -33.05 -36.05
CA GLY A 257 -10.34 -33.36 -37.35
C GLY A 257 -9.36 -32.28 -37.82
N TYR A 258 -8.89 -31.43 -36.89
CA TYR A 258 -7.73 -30.57 -37.11
C TYR A 258 -6.46 -31.36 -36.81
N SER A 259 -5.66 -31.59 -37.84
CA SER A 259 -4.27 -31.99 -37.70
C SER A 259 -3.40 -30.75 -37.51
N GLY A 260 -2.54 -30.74 -36.49
CA GLY A 260 -1.61 -29.65 -36.27
C GLY A 260 -1.24 -29.46 -34.80
N TYR A 261 -0.14 -28.76 -34.58
CA TYR A 261 0.42 -28.53 -33.25
C TYR A 261 0.18 -27.08 -32.81
N CYS A 262 -0.38 -26.89 -31.61
CA CYS A 262 -0.38 -25.58 -30.94
C CYS A 262 0.67 -25.55 -29.83
N ARG A 263 0.98 -24.33 -29.36
CA ARG A 263 1.93 -24.06 -28.27
C ARG A 263 1.22 -23.34 -27.13
N TYR A 264 1.48 -23.77 -25.90
CA TYR A 264 0.91 -23.19 -24.69
C TYR A 264 1.99 -23.03 -23.61
N ARG A 265 1.77 -22.10 -22.66
CA ARG A 265 2.77 -21.72 -21.65
C ARG A 265 2.68 -22.63 -20.42
N ASP A 266 3.25 -23.83 -20.53
CA ASP A 266 3.51 -24.76 -19.43
C ASP A 266 4.80 -25.56 -19.69
N TYR A 267 5.35 -26.23 -18.68
CA TYR A 267 6.60 -27.01 -18.74
C TYR A 267 6.32 -28.51 -18.86
N ARG A 268 5.53 -28.89 -19.86
CA ARG A 268 5.04 -30.27 -20.08
C ARG A 268 5.75 -31.00 -21.21
N ALA A 269 5.78 -32.33 -21.10
CA ALA A 269 6.39 -33.22 -22.08
C ALA A 269 5.59 -33.25 -23.40
N PRO A 270 6.25 -33.31 -24.57
CA PRO A 270 5.58 -33.25 -25.87
C PRO A 270 4.88 -34.59 -26.22
N PRO A 271 3.92 -34.58 -27.17
CA PRO A 271 3.13 -35.76 -27.54
C PRO A 271 3.96 -36.96 -28.04
N TRP A 272 5.14 -36.73 -28.61
CA TRP A 272 6.05 -37.79 -29.10
C TRP A 272 7.03 -38.32 -28.02
N SER A 273 6.83 -38.00 -26.75
CA SER A 273 7.63 -38.51 -25.63
C SER A 273 7.03 -39.78 -25.02
N SER A 274 7.80 -40.48 -24.19
CA SER A 274 7.35 -41.70 -23.50
C SER A 274 6.22 -41.47 -22.49
N THR A 275 6.06 -40.24 -21.99
CA THR A 275 4.98 -39.85 -21.07
C THR A 275 4.41 -38.48 -21.49
N PRO A 276 3.52 -38.45 -22.50
CA PRO A 276 3.02 -37.19 -23.07
C PRO A 276 2.25 -36.36 -22.04
N TYR A 277 2.40 -35.05 -22.11
CA TYR A 277 1.74 -34.03 -21.27
C TYR A 277 2.04 -34.04 -19.76
N GLU A 278 2.88 -34.96 -19.27
CA GLU A 278 3.36 -34.94 -17.88
C GLU A 278 4.28 -33.75 -17.60
N PHE A 279 4.47 -33.43 -16.32
CA PHE A 279 5.36 -32.34 -15.88
C PHE A 279 6.82 -32.73 -16.08
N THR A 280 7.57 -31.93 -16.85
CA THR A 280 9.01 -32.14 -17.04
C THR A 280 9.82 -31.79 -15.79
N LEU A 281 11.06 -32.25 -15.73
CA LEU A 281 12.03 -31.78 -14.73
C LEU A 281 12.26 -30.26 -14.76
N GLN A 282 11.96 -29.58 -15.88
CA GLN A 282 12.03 -28.11 -15.96
C GLN A 282 11.00 -27.45 -15.05
N PHE A 283 9.78 -28.00 -14.99
CA PHE A 283 8.72 -27.53 -14.08
C PHE A 283 9.20 -27.56 -12.63
N TRP A 284 9.76 -28.69 -12.19
CA TRP A 284 10.22 -28.91 -10.82
C TRP A 284 11.43 -28.04 -10.47
N HIS A 285 12.39 -27.86 -11.37
CA HIS A 285 13.50 -26.91 -11.14
C HIS A 285 13.03 -25.46 -11.03
N VAL A 286 12.07 -25.02 -11.87
CA VAL A 286 11.50 -23.66 -11.78
C VAL A 286 10.69 -23.48 -10.49
N LEU A 287 9.92 -24.49 -10.07
CA LEU A 287 9.16 -24.46 -8.82
C LEU A 287 10.08 -24.44 -7.58
N ALA A 288 11.12 -25.28 -7.55
CA ALA A 288 12.11 -25.30 -6.48
C ALA A 288 12.87 -23.97 -6.38
N ALA A 289 13.29 -23.39 -7.52
CA ALA A 289 13.96 -22.09 -7.57
C ALA A 289 13.05 -20.95 -7.08
N ARG A 290 11.74 -21.01 -7.35
CA ARG A 290 10.75 -20.04 -6.83
C ARG A 290 10.65 -20.08 -5.31
N LEU A 291 10.51 -21.27 -4.73
CA LEU A 291 10.41 -21.44 -3.27
C LEU A 291 11.73 -21.07 -2.57
N ALA A 292 12.87 -21.49 -3.12
CA ALA A 292 14.19 -21.12 -2.60
C ALA A 292 14.44 -19.61 -2.66
N PHE A 293 14.03 -18.93 -3.75
CA PHE A 293 14.15 -17.47 -3.85
C PHE A 293 13.34 -16.74 -2.78
N ILE A 294 12.08 -17.14 -2.53
CA ILE A 294 11.23 -16.52 -1.49
C ILE A 294 11.93 -16.61 -0.13
N ILE A 295 12.35 -17.82 0.27
CA ILE A 295 13.02 -18.06 1.56
C ILE A 295 14.29 -17.20 1.69
N VAL A 296 15.16 -17.20 0.68
CA VAL A 296 16.42 -16.43 0.70
C VAL A 296 16.16 -14.92 0.71
N PHE A 297 15.21 -14.43 -0.09
CA PHE A 297 14.86 -13.02 -0.17
C PHE A 297 14.29 -12.50 1.17
N GLU A 298 13.34 -13.23 1.76
CA GLU A 298 12.75 -12.87 3.06
C GLU A 298 13.81 -12.82 4.16
N HIS A 299 14.62 -13.88 4.33
CA HIS A 299 15.64 -13.92 5.37
C HIS A 299 16.73 -12.86 5.17
N LEU A 300 17.12 -12.58 3.92
CA LEU A 300 18.08 -11.52 3.60
C LEU A 300 17.52 -10.13 3.95
N VAL A 301 16.29 -9.82 3.53
CA VAL A 301 15.68 -8.50 3.75
C VAL A 301 15.35 -8.29 5.23
N PHE A 302 14.85 -9.30 5.95
CA PHE A 302 14.66 -9.22 7.40
C PHE A 302 16.00 -9.11 8.15
N GLY A 303 17.04 -9.82 7.72
CA GLY A 303 18.40 -9.68 8.26
C GLY A 303 18.94 -8.26 8.09
N ILE A 304 18.76 -7.66 6.92
CA ILE A 304 19.14 -6.26 6.63
C ILE A 304 18.30 -5.27 7.46
N LYS A 305 16.98 -5.47 7.59
CA LYS A 305 16.11 -4.62 8.45
C LYS A 305 16.63 -4.61 9.89
N SER A 306 16.87 -5.79 10.46
CA SER A 306 17.35 -5.93 11.84
C SER A 306 18.76 -5.38 12.03
N PHE A 307 19.65 -5.53 11.04
CA PHE A 307 20.98 -4.94 11.08
C PHE A 307 20.96 -3.41 11.03
N ILE A 308 20.10 -2.81 10.19
CA ILE A 308 19.92 -1.35 10.14
C ILE A 308 19.34 -0.83 11.47
N ALA A 309 18.35 -1.53 12.04
CA ALA A 309 17.79 -1.19 13.35
C ALA A 309 18.81 -1.32 14.50
N TYR A 310 19.76 -2.24 14.41
CA TYR A 310 20.87 -2.34 15.37
C TYR A 310 21.92 -1.22 15.22
N LEU A 311 22.13 -0.70 14.00
CA LEU A 311 23.12 0.36 13.74
C LEU A 311 22.60 1.77 14.09
N ILE A 312 21.29 2.02 14.01
CA ILE A 312 20.69 3.34 14.22
C ILE A 312 20.09 3.41 15.63
N PRO A 313 20.67 4.18 16.57
CA PRO A 313 20.10 4.32 17.92
C PRO A 313 18.83 5.17 17.90
N ASP A 314 17.79 4.73 18.61
CA ASP A 314 16.47 5.38 18.65
C ASP A 314 16.49 6.84 19.16
N ILE A 315 17.50 7.19 19.97
CA ILE A 315 17.64 8.51 20.59
C ILE A 315 18.90 9.20 20.03
N PRO A 316 18.77 10.37 19.35
CA PRO A 316 19.92 11.11 18.87
C PRO A 316 20.74 11.72 20.02
N LYS A 317 22.07 11.74 19.86
CA LYS A 317 23.02 12.16 20.90
C LYS A 317 22.69 13.55 21.47
N ASP A 318 22.46 14.52 20.59
CA ASP A 318 22.10 15.90 20.95
C ASP A 318 20.84 16.02 21.83
N LEU A 319 19.91 15.05 21.75
CA LEU A 319 18.74 14.99 22.63
C LEU A 319 19.10 14.32 23.96
N CYS A 320 19.86 13.23 23.94
CA CYS A 320 20.36 12.57 25.14
C CYS A 320 21.18 13.53 26.02
N ASP A 321 22.07 14.33 25.41
CA ASP A 321 22.90 15.30 26.12
C ASP A 321 22.11 16.51 26.62
N ARG A 322 21.08 16.96 25.90
CA ARG A 322 20.11 17.96 26.40
C ARG A 322 19.32 17.43 27.59
N MET A 323 18.76 16.23 27.51
CA MET A 323 18.05 15.57 28.62
C MET A 323 18.97 15.34 29.83
N ARG A 324 20.26 15.04 29.61
CA ARG A 324 21.25 14.92 30.69
C ARG A 324 21.52 16.28 31.34
N ARG A 325 21.65 17.35 30.56
CA ARG A 325 21.83 18.72 31.05
C ARG A 325 20.62 19.23 31.83
N GLU A 326 19.41 19.01 31.34
CA GLU A 326 18.17 19.37 32.04
C GLU A 326 18.05 18.63 33.37
N LYS A 327 18.32 17.32 33.41
CA LYS A 327 18.35 16.53 34.65
C LYS A 327 19.40 17.04 35.65
N TYR A 328 20.60 17.36 35.18
CA TYR A 328 21.66 17.93 36.02
C TYR A 328 21.24 19.26 36.64
N LEU A 329 20.74 20.21 35.83
CA LEU A 329 20.29 21.52 36.31
C LEU A 329 19.10 21.41 37.29
N VAL A 330 18.17 20.48 37.07
CA VAL A 330 17.07 20.22 38.01
C VAL A 330 17.60 19.66 39.34
N GLN A 331 18.56 18.73 39.31
CA GLN A 331 19.17 18.20 40.52
C GLN A 331 19.97 19.26 41.31
N GLU A 332 20.68 20.15 40.60
CA GLU A 332 21.40 21.29 41.16
C GLU A 332 20.42 22.26 41.87
N MET A 333 19.36 22.70 41.18
CA MET A 333 18.31 23.56 41.77
C MET A 333 17.58 22.91 42.95
N MET A 334 17.35 21.60 42.93
CA MET A 334 16.74 20.89 44.06
C MET A 334 17.65 20.87 45.30
N TYR A 335 18.96 20.67 45.10
CA TYR A 335 19.94 20.69 46.19
C TYR A 335 20.12 22.10 46.79
N GLU A 336 20.14 23.14 45.97
CA GLU A 336 20.16 24.53 46.44
C GLU A 336 18.90 24.87 47.25
N ALA A 337 17.72 24.44 46.79
CA ALA A 337 16.46 24.65 47.50
C ALA A 337 16.39 23.91 48.85
N GLU A 338 16.96 22.70 48.94
CA GLU A 338 17.06 21.94 50.20
C GLU A 338 18.05 22.61 51.18
N LEU A 339 19.21 23.07 50.70
CA LEU A 339 20.15 23.86 51.48
C LEU A 339 19.52 25.15 52.01
N GLU A 340 18.75 25.86 51.20
CA GLU A 340 17.98 27.03 51.63
C GLU A 340 16.95 26.69 52.72
N HIS A 341 16.24 25.57 52.58
CA HIS A 341 15.26 25.12 53.58
C HIS A 341 15.92 24.89 54.94
N LEU A 342 16.99 24.08 54.96
CA LEU A 342 17.77 23.77 56.16
C LEU A 342 18.37 25.03 56.80
N GLN A 343 18.81 26.01 56.00
CA GLN A 343 19.27 27.31 56.51
C GLN A 343 18.15 28.15 57.14
N ARG A 344 16.92 28.10 56.60
CA ARG A 344 15.76 28.81 57.15
C ARG A 344 15.32 28.18 58.48
N GLU A 345 15.25 26.85 58.58
CA GLU A 345 15.00 26.13 59.83
C GLU A 345 16.05 26.45 60.90
N ARG A 346 17.34 26.42 60.53
CA ARG A 346 18.44 26.74 61.45
C ARG A 346 18.40 28.20 61.94
N LYS A 347 17.95 29.14 61.10
CA LYS A 347 17.70 30.55 61.49
C LYS A 347 16.43 30.74 62.32
N SER A 348 15.45 29.84 62.22
CA SER A 348 14.27 29.81 63.08
C SER A 348 14.65 29.32 64.49
N ASN A 349 15.20 28.11 64.57
CA ASN A 349 15.56 27.48 65.85
C ASN A 349 16.69 28.24 66.57
N GLY A 350 17.65 28.80 65.82
CA GLY A 350 18.74 29.61 66.35
C GLY A 350 18.34 30.99 66.88
N LYS A 351 17.07 31.41 66.75
CA LYS A 351 16.56 32.67 67.33
C LYS A 351 15.90 32.51 68.69
N GLN A 352 15.73 31.28 69.20
CA GLN A 352 15.02 31.03 70.45
C GLN A 352 15.93 31.12 71.70
N TYR A 353 16.62 32.25 71.85
CA TYR A 353 17.28 32.64 73.10
C TYR A 353 16.51 33.80 73.74
N HIS A 354 15.70 33.48 74.75
CA HIS A 354 15.17 34.49 75.66
C HIS A 354 16.30 34.99 76.56
N HIS A 355 16.56 36.29 76.54
CA HIS A 355 17.37 36.94 77.57
C HIS A 355 16.50 37.15 78.82
N GLU A 356 16.52 36.17 79.72
CA GLU A 356 16.07 36.36 81.10
C GLU A 356 17.31 36.48 82.01
N TRP A 357 17.44 37.65 82.64
CA TRP A 357 18.35 38.00 83.74
C TRP A 357 17.77 39.24 84.44
N PRO A 358 17.91 39.41 85.76
CA PRO A 358 18.33 38.44 86.78
C PRO A 358 17.14 37.73 87.48
#